data_AF-A0A930Z133-F1
#
_entry.id   AF-A0A930Z133-F1
#
_cell.length_a   1.000
_cell.length_b   1.000
_cell.length_c   1.000
_cell.angle_alpha   90.00
_cell.angle_beta   90.00
_cell.angle_gamma   90.00
#
_symmetry.space_group_name_H-M   'P 1'
#
loop_
_entity.id
_entity.type
_entity.pdbx_description
1 polymer ?
#
loop_
_entity_poly.entity_id
_entity_poly.type
_entity_poly.pdbx_seq_one_letter_code
_entity_poly.pdbx_strand_id
1 'polypeptide(L)'
;MHIPLPDRTLGESEWRPFVEGQGFGHLVAAGLGRDVPVVVPTQFVLEDDHVYLHLAAPNPIFGALAEQPRVVLSVAGDWAFIPSAWKAIDDEDPMLGIPTTYYAAVQLEGVATVASEPAAVAAVLRRQLESLQPEVPVADPELAHPARLRSIRAIVIGVDDVRAKFKYGGNVDERHRSAVIERLAARAGPGVVPLPTAPPRGSATRYRRTAPRTRALASSAHLRDRRVTGPAPFRGVLPLPFSALKSASPVLGNPANHRRAVPLTYEQFRYAFANAVTEEEAKELYATFAVPGSGVPLFQAATANLNPWTQAKVKSKDPERGPLLIIDGEKDNTVPWAIANASFKKQKRNPGVTEIVKIPDRGHSLVIDHGWRVVADTTLSFVRRFAQP
;
A
#
# COMPACT_ATOMS: atom_id res chain seq x y z
N MET A 1 -25.05 5.69 -0.49
CA MET A 1 -24.29 6.62 -1.36
C MET A 1 -25.23 7.27 -2.39
N HIS A 2 -25.09 8.57 -2.72
CA HIS A 2 -25.85 9.18 -3.82
C HIS A 2 -25.18 8.91 -5.18
N ILE A 3 -25.97 8.47 -6.17
CA ILE A 3 -25.50 8.06 -7.50
C ILE A 3 -26.30 8.82 -8.57
N PRO A 4 -25.73 9.89 -9.16
CA PRO A 4 -26.38 10.60 -10.27
C PRO A 4 -26.38 9.72 -11.51
N LEU A 5 -27.32 9.97 -12.43
CA LEU A 5 -27.51 9.17 -13.66
C LEU A 5 -26.20 8.88 -14.43
N PRO A 6 -25.29 9.85 -14.66
CA PRO A 6 -24.07 9.62 -15.43
C PRO A 6 -23.03 8.72 -14.74
N ASP A 7 -23.15 8.53 -13.42
CA ASP A 7 -22.21 7.73 -12.63
C ASP A 7 -22.78 6.35 -12.26
N ARG A 8 -24.00 6.02 -12.72
CA ARG A 8 -24.64 4.73 -12.44
C ARG A 8 -23.89 3.62 -13.15
N THR A 9 -23.80 2.47 -12.48
CA THR A 9 -23.25 1.28 -13.10
C THR A 9 -24.09 0.80 -14.30
N LEU A 10 -23.41 0.16 -15.26
CA LEU A 10 -23.99 -0.58 -16.38
C LEU A 10 -24.52 -1.97 -15.96
N GLY A 11 -24.32 -2.37 -14.70
CA GLY A 11 -24.79 -3.64 -14.15
C GLY A 11 -23.66 -4.47 -13.57
N GLU A 12 -23.97 -5.73 -13.26
CA GLU A 12 -23.06 -6.66 -12.58
C GLU A 12 -21.74 -6.91 -13.31
N SER A 13 -21.77 -6.94 -14.63
CA SER A 13 -20.57 -7.11 -15.46
C SER A 13 -19.54 -5.99 -15.30
N GLU A 14 -19.94 -4.84 -14.76
CA GLU A 14 -19.04 -3.72 -14.49
C GLU A 14 -18.57 -3.68 -13.04
N TRP A 15 -19.48 -3.82 -12.07
CA TRP A 15 -19.11 -3.65 -10.66
C TRP A 15 -18.42 -4.86 -10.05
N ARG A 16 -18.78 -6.08 -10.45
CA ARG A 16 -18.23 -7.30 -9.85
C ARG A 16 -16.73 -7.45 -10.12
N PRO A 17 -16.23 -7.30 -11.38
CA PRO A 17 -14.80 -7.37 -11.65
C PRO A 17 -14.01 -6.27 -10.94
N PHE A 18 -14.60 -5.08 -10.73
CA PHE A 18 -13.98 -4.02 -9.94
C PHE A 18 -13.79 -4.47 -8.48
N VAL A 19 -14.84 -4.98 -7.82
CA VAL A 19 -14.79 -5.44 -6.43
C VAL A 19 -13.79 -6.59 -6.26
N GLU A 20 -13.86 -7.61 -7.12
CA GLU A 20 -12.96 -8.76 -7.12
C GLU A 20 -11.50 -8.33 -7.36
N GLY A 21 -11.29 -7.35 -8.25
CA GLY A 21 -9.96 -6.81 -8.56
C GLY A 21 -9.32 -6.03 -7.40
N GLN A 22 -10.11 -5.42 -6.52
CA GLN A 22 -9.59 -4.71 -5.34
C GLN A 22 -9.23 -5.68 -4.21
N GLY A 23 -10.10 -6.64 -3.87
CA GLY A 23 -9.87 -7.68 -2.85
C GLY A 23 -9.64 -7.17 -1.41
N PHE A 24 -9.75 -5.87 -1.17
CA PHE A 24 -9.59 -5.23 0.13
C PHE A 24 -10.60 -4.07 0.25
N GLY A 25 -11.24 -3.96 1.40
CA GLY A 25 -12.31 -2.98 1.61
C GLY A 25 -12.53 -2.67 3.09
N HIS A 26 -13.58 -1.90 3.38
CA HIS A 26 -13.98 -1.54 4.73
C HIS A 26 -15.29 -2.22 5.08
N LEU A 27 -15.24 -3.18 6.00
CA LEU A 27 -16.45 -3.77 6.59
C LEU A 27 -16.98 -2.81 7.66
N VAL A 28 -18.24 -2.39 7.51
CA VAL A 28 -18.92 -1.45 8.39
C VAL A 28 -20.08 -2.16 9.07
N ALA A 29 -20.04 -2.20 10.40
CA ALA A 29 -21.12 -2.72 11.24
C ALA A 29 -21.60 -1.61 12.18
N ALA A 30 -22.87 -1.24 12.08
CA ALA A 30 -23.44 -0.18 12.92
C ALA A 30 -23.55 -0.60 14.39
N GLY A 31 -24.01 -1.83 14.65
CA GLY A 31 -24.43 -2.26 15.98
C GLY A 31 -25.60 -1.43 16.51
N LEU A 32 -25.91 -1.56 17.80
CA LEU A 32 -26.95 -0.80 18.49
C LEU A 32 -26.31 0.19 19.47
N GLY A 33 -26.91 1.38 19.59
CA GLY A 33 -26.53 2.37 20.62
C GLY A 33 -25.10 2.92 20.53
N ARG A 34 -24.43 2.84 19.38
CA ARG A 34 -23.11 3.43 19.15
C ARG A 34 -23.23 4.79 18.46
N ASP A 35 -22.40 5.75 18.88
CA ASP A 35 -22.30 7.06 18.23
C ASP A 35 -21.74 6.96 16.80
N VAL A 36 -20.86 5.98 16.57
CA VAL A 36 -20.23 5.70 15.27
C VAL A 36 -20.15 4.18 15.02
N PRO A 37 -20.25 3.72 13.77
CA PRO A 37 -20.14 2.30 13.45
C PRO A 37 -18.72 1.79 13.70
N VAL A 38 -18.59 0.47 13.88
CA VAL A 38 -17.29 -0.20 13.83
C VAL A 38 -16.90 -0.37 12.37
N VAL A 39 -15.69 0.10 12.01
CA VAL A 39 -15.14 0.00 10.65
C VAL A 39 -13.85 -0.79 10.69
N VAL A 40 -13.77 -1.86 9.89
CA VAL A 40 -12.61 -2.74 9.81
C VAL A 40 -12.10 -2.82 8.37
N PRO A 41 -10.92 -2.26 8.07
CA PRO A 41 -10.22 -2.52 6.82
C PRO A 41 -9.84 -4.00 6.77
N THR A 42 -10.30 -4.72 5.76
CA THR A 42 -10.12 -6.17 5.68
C THR A 42 -10.01 -6.68 4.25
N GLN A 43 -9.25 -7.75 4.10
CA GLN A 43 -9.21 -8.55 2.88
C GLN A 43 -10.42 -9.47 2.83
N PHE A 44 -10.99 -9.64 1.64
CA PHE A 44 -12.17 -10.47 1.42
C PHE A 44 -12.06 -11.20 0.08
N VAL A 45 -12.91 -12.20 -0.10
CA VAL A 45 -13.19 -12.81 -1.40
C VAL A 45 -14.69 -12.69 -1.65
N LEU A 46 -15.05 -12.22 -2.83
CA LEU A 46 -16.42 -12.27 -3.35
C LEU A 46 -16.51 -13.48 -4.27
N GLU A 47 -17.44 -14.39 -3.97
CA GLU A 47 -17.74 -15.56 -4.79
C GLU A 47 -19.26 -15.75 -4.77
N ASP A 48 -19.86 -15.84 -5.96
CA ASP A 48 -21.31 -15.75 -6.17
C ASP A 48 -21.88 -14.52 -5.44
N ASP A 49 -22.93 -14.70 -4.63
CA ASP A 49 -23.55 -13.63 -3.84
C ASP A 49 -23.04 -13.60 -2.39
N HIS A 50 -21.83 -14.14 -2.14
CA HIS A 50 -21.26 -14.23 -0.80
C HIS A 50 -19.90 -13.55 -0.71
N VAL A 51 -19.71 -12.77 0.35
CA VAL A 51 -18.41 -12.26 0.77
C VAL A 51 -17.86 -13.14 1.89
N TYR A 52 -16.64 -13.62 1.70
CA TYR A 52 -15.91 -14.46 2.64
C TYR A 52 -14.71 -13.71 3.23
N LEU A 53 -14.64 -13.63 4.56
CA LEU A 53 -13.51 -13.03 5.27
C LEU A 53 -13.34 -13.62 6.67
N HIS A 54 -12.20 -13.33 7.31
CA HIS A 54 -11.96 -13.71 8.70
C HIS A 54 -11.30 -12.57 9.46
N LEU A 55 -11.52 -12.51 10.77
CA LEU A 55 -10.94 -11.49 11.65
C LEU A 55 -10.46 -12.12 12.97
N ALA A 56 -9.50 -11.46 13.62
CA ALA A 56 -9.02 -11.87 14.94
C ALA A 56 -10.14 -11.75 15.99
N ALA A 57 -10.33 -12.79 16.81
CA ALA A 57 -11.45 -12.90 17.76
C ALA A 57 -11.65 -11.70 18.70
N PRO A 58 -10.61 -10.96 19.14
CA PRO A 58 -10.79 -9.76 19.96
C PRO A 58 -11.34 -8.52 19.21
N ASN A 59 -11.55 -8.59 17.89
CA ASN A 59 -12.00 -7.44 17.10
C ASN A 59 -13.39 -6.96 17.59
N PRO A 60 -13.56 -5.66 17.90
CA PRO A 60 -14.81 -5.14 18.44
C PRO A 60 -16.02 -5.27 17.48
N ILE A 61 -15.78 -5.54 16.20
CA ILE A 61 -16.85 -5.71 15.22
C ILE A 61 -17.80 -6.86 15.57
N PHE A 62 -17.32 -7.92 16.25
CA PHE A 62 -18.17 -9.04 16.62
C PHE A 62 -19.28 -8.65 17.60
N GLY A 63 -19.01 -7.67 18.49
CA GLY A 63 -20.07 -7.10 19.34
C GLY A 63 -21.12 -6.39 18.50
N ALA A 64 -20.70 -5.56 17.55
CA ALA A 64 -21.62 -4.86 16.66
C ALA A 64 -22.45 -5.82 15.79
N LEU A 65 -21.84 -6.90 15.28
CA LEU A 65 -22.52 -7.93 14.48
C LEU A 65 -23.52 -8.75 15.30
N ALA A 66 -23.19 -9.08 16.55
CA ALA A 66 -24.09 -9.80 17.44
C ALA A 66 -25.36 -9.01 17.75
N GLU A 67 -25.26 -7.67 17.75
CA GLU A 67 -26.40 -6.78 17.99
C GLU A 67 -27.17 -6.45 16.70
N GLN A 68 -26.47 -6.27 15.58
CA GLN A 68 -27.05 -6.00 14.27
C GLN A 68 -26.19 -6.64 13.16
N PRO A 69 -26.65 -7.76 12.57
CA PRO A 69 -25.87 -8.50 11.57
C PRO A 69 -25.88 -7.87 10.18
N ARG A 70 -26.75 -6.88 9.90
CA ARG A 70 -26.75 -6.17 8.62
C ARG A 70 -25.54 -5.23 8.53
N VAL A 71 -24.76 -5.40 7.46
CA VAL A 71 -23.48 -4.72 7.26
C VAL A 71 -23.38 -4.07 5.89
N VAL A 72 -22.40 -3.18 5.75
CA VAL A 72 -21.95 -2.67 4.45
C VAL A 72 -20.48 -3.03 4.28
N LEU A 73 -20.13 -3.68 3.18
CA LEU A 73 -18.75 -3.73 2.69
C LEU A 73 -18.54 -2.61 1.68
N SER A 74 -17.73 -1.62 2.04
CA SER A 74 -17.41 -0.49 1.17
C SER A 74 -16.06 -0.69 0.49
N VAL A 75 -16.05 -0.70 -0.83
CA VAL A 75 -14.86 -0.81 -1.68
C VAL A 75 -14.77 0.44 -2.54
N ALA A 76 -13.61 1.11 -2.53
CA ALA A 76 -13.36 2.30 -3.34
C ALA A 76 -11.95 2.23 -3.92
N GLY A 77 -11.80 2.69 -5.15
CA GLY A 77 -10.58 2.52 -5.93
C GLY A 77 -10.61 3.31 -7.23
N ASP A 78 -9.63 3.06 -8.08
CA ASP A 78 -9.48 3.65 -9.42
C ASP A 78 -9.68 5.18 -9.43
N TRP A 79 -9.11 5.85 -8.41
CA TRP A 79 -9.35 7.26 -8.21
C TRP A 79 -8.18 8.12 -8.70
N ALA A 80 -8.53 9.27 -9.27
CA ALA A 80 -7.57 10.28 -9.70
C ALA A 80 -8.19 11.69 -9.56
N PHE A 81 -7.40 12.62 -9.05
CA PHE A 81 -7.75 14.03 -9.13
C PHE A 81 -7.50 14.54 -10.56
N ILE A 82 -8.52 15.18 -11.13
CA ILE A 82 -8.55 15.78 -12.47
C ILE A 82 -8.48 17.31 -12.28
N PRO A 83 -7.33 17.93 -12.61
CA PRO A 83 -7.18 19.38 -12.61
C PRO A 83 -8.20 20.06 -13.53
N SER A 84 -8.59 21.28 -13.18
CA SER A 84 -9.49 22.12 -13.99
C SER A 84 -9.01 22.24 -15.43
N ALA A 85 -7.73 22.57 -15.61
CA ALA A 85 -7.10 22.77 -16.91
C ALA A 85 -7.13 21.53 -17.83
N TRP A 86 -7.27 20.32 -17.27
CA TRP A 86 -7.33 19.09 -18.06
C TRP A 86 -8.68 18.87 -18.73
N LYS A 87 -9.69 19.61 -18.27
CA LYS A 87 -11.04 19.50 -18.78
C LYS A 87 -11.34 20.56 -19.85
N ALA A 88 -10.41 21.49 -20.09
CA ALA A 88 -10.46 22.37 -21.23
C ALA A 88 -9.85 21.68 -22.46
N ILE A 89 -10.56 21.72 -23.58
CA ILE A 89 -10.09 21.27 -24.90
C ILE A 89 -10.17 22.42 -25.91
N ASP A 90 -9.39 22.32 -26.99
CA ASP A 90 -9.35 23.32 -28.06
C ASP A 90 -9.15 24.76 -27.51
N ASP A 91 -10.06 25.69 -27.81
CA ASP A 91 -9.99 27.11 -27.43
C ASP A 91 -10.66 27.42 -26.07
N GLU A 92 -11.05 26.41 -25.30
CA GLU A 92 -11.68 26.59 -23.99
C GLU A 92 -10.70 27.15 -22.96
N ASP A 93 -11.16 28.10 -22.12
CA ASP A 93 -10.33 28.70 -21.07
C ASP A 93 -10.05 27.69 -19.93
N PRO A 94 -8.79 27.28 -19.72
CA PRO A 94 -8.41 26.35 -18.66
C PRO A 94 -8.74 26.85 -17.25
N MET A 95 -8.88 28.17 -17.06
CA MET A 95 -9.22 28.79 -15.77
C MET A 95 -10.69 28.61 -15.38
N LEU A 96 -11.56 28.37 -16.36
CA LEU A 96 -13.00 28.16 -16.13
C LEU A 96 -13.36 26.69 -15.88
N GLY A 97 -12.40 25.78 -16.02
CA GLY A 97 -12.59 24.36 -15.73
C GLY A 97 -12.92 24.10 -14.25
N ILE A 98 -13.90 23.23 -13.99
CA ILE A 98 -14.21 22.80 -12.61
C ILE A 98 -13.41 21.52 -12.29
N PRO A 99 -12.48 21.55 -11.31
CA PRO A 99 -11.71 20.37 -10.93
C PRO A 99 -12.61 19.30 -10.32
N THR A 100 -12.21 18.03 -10.43
CA THR A 100 -13.00 16.93 -9.89
C THR A 100 -12.12 15.73 -9.56
N THR A 101 -12.59 14.85 -8.69
CA THR A 101 -12.03 13.51 -8.52
C THR A 101 -12.86 12.51 -9.33
N TYR A 102 -12.18 11.73 -10.15
CA TYR A 102 -12.70 10.50 -10.75
C TYR A 102 -12.43 9.33 -9.81
N TYR A 103 -13.37 8.39 -9.69
CA TYR A 103 -13.25 7.23 -8.80
C TYR A 103 -14.34 6.19 -9.09
N ALA A 104 -14.07 4.95 -8.69
CA ALA A 104 -15.08 3.91 -8.50
C ALA A 104 -15.35 3.67 -7.01
N ALA A 105 -16.60 3.43 -6.67
CA ALA A 105 -17.01 3.00 -5.34
C ALA A 105 -18.18 2.02 -5.43
N VAL A 106 -18.09 0.91 -4.71
CA VAL A 106 -19.13 -0.11 -4.59
C VAL A 106 -19.40 -0.38 -3.12
N GLN A 107 -20.68 -0.38 -2.75
CA GLN A 107 -21.16 -0.79 -1.43
C GLN A 107 -21.98 -2.07 -1.62
N LEU A 108 -21.54 -3.16 -1.00
CA LEU A 108 -22.30 -4.40 -0.88
C LEU A 108 -23.00 -4.38 0.47
N GLU A 109 -24.32 -4.48 0.48
CA GLU A 109 -25.10 -4.62 1.72
C GLU A 109 -25.58 -6.07 1.85
N GLY A 110 -25.63 -6.57 3.08
CA GLY A 110 -26.02 -7.95 3.32
C GLY A 110 -26.06 -8.32 4.80
N VAL A 111 -26.36 -9.59 5.06
CA VAL A 111 -26.43 -10.15 6.42
C VAL A 111 -25.18 -10.98 6.70
N ALA A 112 -24.45 -10.62 7.75
CA ALA A 112 -23.24 -11.31 8.18
C ALA A 112 -23.57 -12.49 9.13
N THR A 113 -22.99 -13.65 8.84
CA THR A 113 -22.97 -14.83 9.72
C THR A 113 -21.56 -15.04 10.24
N VAL A 114 -21.40 -15.27 11.55
CA VAL A 114 -20.11 -15.46 12.22
C VAL A 114 -19.95 -16.90 12.68
N ALA A 115 -18.79 -17.52 12.40
CA ALA A 115 -18.47 -18.86 12.84
C ALA A 115 -17.15 -18.91 13.61
N SER A 116 -17.13 -19.68 14.71
CA SER A 116 -15.94 -19.95 15.54
C SER A 116 -15.40 -21.37 15.39
N GLU A 117 -16.20 -22.29 14.85
CA GLU A 117 -15.80 -23.69 14.71
C GLU A 117 -14.60 -23.82 13.76
N PRO A 118 -13.51 -24.52 14.14
CA PRO A 118 -12.31 -24.60 13.33
C PRO A 118 -12.55 -25.04 11.88
N ALA A 119 -13.43 -26.01 11.64
CA ALA A 119 -13.79 -26.47 10.31
C ALA A 119 -14.44 -25.36 9.46
N ALA A 120 -15.34 -24.57 10.05
CA ALA A 120 -16.00 -23.45 9.36
C ALA A 120 -15.01 -22.32 9.07
N VAL A 121 -14.11 -22.02 10.01
CA VAL A 121 -13.03 -21.05 9.82
C VAL A 121 -12.08 -21.50 8.70
N ALA A 122 -11.68 -22.77 8.71
CA ALA A 122 -10.83 -23.35 7.68
C ALA A 122 -11.49 -23.31 6.30
N ALA A 123 -12.80 -23.56 6.20
CA ALA A 123 -13.53 -23.50 4.94
C ALA A 123 -13.52 -22.09 4.31
N VAL A 124 -13.59 -21.03 5.11
CA VAL A 124 -13.42 -19.65 4.63
C VAL A 124 -11.98 -19.39 4.21
N LEU A 125 -11.00 -19.84 5.01
CA LEU A 125 -9.59 -19.67 4.67
C LEU A 125 -9.21 -20.39 3.37
N ARG A 126 -9.71 -21.61 3.12
CA ARG A 126 -9.46 -22.34 1.87
C ARG A 126 -9.86 -21.51 0.65
N ARG A 127 -11.08 -20.98 0.64
CA ARG A 127 -11.57 -20.07 -0.43
C ARG A 127 -10.69 -18.84 -0.60
N GLN A 128 -10.29 -18.21 0.51
CA GLN A 128 -9.40 -17.06 0.47
C GLN A 128 -8.03 -17.42 -0.11
N LEU A 129 -7.45 -18.55 0.28
CA LEU A 129 -6.15 -19.00 -0.21
C LEU A 129 -6.21 -19.36 -1.70
N GLU A 130 -7.23 -20.09 -2.12
CA GLU A 130 -7.47 -20.46 -3.53
C GLU A 130 -7.62 -19.22 -4.42
N SER A 131 -8.33 -18.19 -3.96
CA SER A 131 -8.53 -16.96 -4.73
C SER A 131 -7.29 -16.05 -4.73
N LEU A 132 -6.65 -15.85 -3.56
CA LEU A 132 -5.61 -14.84 -3.39
C LEU A 132 -4.22 -15.33 -3.82
N GLN A 133 -3.97 -16.64 -3.74
CA GLN A 133 -2.70 -17.25 -4.12
C GLN A 133 -2.89 -18.62 -4.81
N PRO A 134 -3.64 -18.68 -5.92
CA PRO A 134 -3.97 -19.93 -6.62
C PRO A 134 -2.74 -20.73 -7.09
N GLU A 135 -1.62 -20.04 -7.31
CA GLU A 135 -0.39 -20.63 -7.83
C GLU A 135 0.59 -21.08 -6.73
N VAL A 136 0.27 -20.80 -5.46
CA VAL A 136 1.13 -21.16 -4.33
C VAL A 136 0.55 -22.42 -3.67
N PRO A 137 1.30 -23.53 -3.59
CA PRO A 137 0.88 -24.67 -2.80
C PRO A 137 0.74 -24.28 -1.33
N VAL A 138 -0.47 -24.38 -0.77
CA VAL A 138 -0.73 -24.09 0.65
C VAL A 138 -1.23 -25.35 1.33
N ALA A 139 -0.65 -25.66 2.50
CA ALA A 139 -1.14 -26.74 3.34
C ALA A 139 -2.55 -26.41 3.86
N ASP A 140 -3.40 -27.43 4.02
CA ASP A 140 -4.75 -27.24 4.54
C ASP A 140 -4.70 -26.55 5.93
N PRO A 141 -5.38 -25.39 6.12
CA PRO A 141 -5.34 -24.65 7.38
C PRO A 141 -5.80 -25.45 8.60
N GLU A 142 -6.75 -26.37 8.42
CA GLU A 142 -7.30 -27.22 9.47
C GLU A 142 -6.27 -28.24 9.98
N LEU A 143 -5.50 -28.82 9.05
CA LEU A 143 -4.47 -29.79 9.36
C LEU A 143 -3.19 -29.12 9.87
N ALA A 144 -2.78 -28.02 9.22
CA ALA A 144 -1.50 -27.36 9.50
C ALA A 144 -1.53 -26.47 10.75
N HIS A 145 -2.67 -25.83 11.04
CA HIS A 145 -2.75 -24.74 12.03
C HIS A 145 -3.96 -24.78 12.99
N PRO A 146 -4.35 -25.94 13.55
CA PRO A 146 -5.60 -26.08 14.33
C PRO A 146 -5.66 -25.16 15.56
N ALA A 147 -4.53 -24.90 16.24
CA ALA A 147 -4.48 -23.99 17.37
C ALA A 147 -4.73 -22.52 16.98
N ARG A 148 -4.29 -22.11 15.78
CA ARG A 148 -4.45 -20.72 15.30
C ARG A 148 -5.87 -20.44 14.82
N LEU A 149 -6.60 -21.45 14.36
CA LEU A 149 -8.00 -21.27 13.97
C LEU A 149 -8.87 -20.79 15.13
N ARG A 150 -8.52 -21.13 16.37
CA ARG A 150 -9.25 -20.70 17.57
C ARG A 150 -9.13 -19.20 17.86
N SER A 151 -8.10 -18.52 17.35
CA SER A 151 -7.86 -17.09 17.60
C SER A 151 -8.52 -16.17 16.57
N ILE A 152 -9.19 -16.73 15.56
CA ILE A 152 -9.91 -15.98 14.53
C ILE A 152 -11.37 -16.45 14.45
N ARG A 153 -12.20 -15.69 13.75
CA ARG A 153 -13.57 -16.07 13.39
C ARG A 153 -13.78 -15.85 11.91
N ALA A 154 -14.53 -16.75 11.30
CA ALA A 154 -15.02 -16.59 9.94
C ALA A 154 -16.24 -15.69 9.92
N ILE A 155 -16.36 -14.89 8.87
CA ILE A 155 -17.51 -14.07 8.55
C ILE A 155 -17.89 -14.39 7.11
N VAL A 156 -19.16 -14.71 6.90
CA VAL A 156 -19.78 -14.87 5.57
C VAL A 156 -20.92 -13.87 5.47
N ILE A 157 -20.92 -13.04 4.44
CA ILE A 157 -21.97 -12.05 4.20
C ILE A 157 -22.75 -12.49 2.97
N GLY A 158 -24.04 -12.79 3.13
CA GLY A 158 -24.95 -12.97 1.99
C GLY A 158 -25.35 -11.59 1.48
N VAL A 159 -24.93 -11.24 0.27
CA VAL A 159 -25.16 -9.93 -0.36
C VAL A 159 -26.58 -9.89 -0.93
N ASP A 160 -27.34 -8.86 -0.56
CA ASP A 160 -28.73 -8.66 -1.01
C ASP A 160 -28.99 -7.31 -1.70
N ASP A 161 -28.10 -6.32 -1.54
CA ASP A 161 -28.16 -5.04 -2.25
C ASP A 161 -26.76 -4.60 -2.67
N VAL A 162 -26.66 -3.97 -3.85
CA VAL A 162 -25.42 -3.47 -4.41
C VAL A 162 -25.60 -2.06 -4.93
N ARG A 163 -24.76 -1.15 -4.44
CA ARG A 163 -24.73 0.26 -4.86
C ARG A 163 -23.37 0.59 -5.44
N ALA A 164 -23.32 0.73 -6.76
CA ALA A 164 -22.09 0.97 -7.49
C ALA A 164 -22.10 2.32 -8.23
N LYS A 165 -21.04 3.10 -8.03
CA LYS A 165 -20.82 4.42 -8.61
C LYS A 165 -19.49 4.44 -9.36
N PHE A 166 -19.52 4.83 -10.62
CA PHE A 166 -18.36 4.98 -11.50
C PHE A 166 -18.30 6.41 -12.04
N LYS A 167 -17.59 7.28 -11.33
CA LYS A 167 -17.49 8.70 -11.69
C LYS A 167 -16.29 8.92 -12.61
N TYR A 168 -16.51 8.73 -13.91
CA TYR A 168 -15.46 8.86 -14.94
C TYR A 168 -15.77 9.90 -16.01
N GLY A 169 -16.46 10.97 -15.64
CA GLY A 169 -16.82 12.06 -16.56
C GLY A 169 -17.96 11.70 -17.51
N GLY A 170 -18.90 10.85 -17.09
CA GLY A 170 -20.07 10.49 -17.90
C GLY A 170 -21.00 11.67 -18.24
N ASN A 171 -20.79 12.82 -17.60
CA ASN A 171 -21.55 14.05 -17.81
C ASN A 171 -20.99 14.99 -18.89
N VAL A 172 -19.83 14.67 -19.49
CA VAL A 172 -19.24 15.42 -20.62
C VAL A 172 -19.21 14.55 -21.87
N ASP A 173 -18.89 15.12 -23.02
CA ASP A 173 -18.80 14.37 -24.28
C ASP A 173 -17.56 13.46 -24.36
N GLU A 174 -17.45 12.70 -25.44
CA GLU A 174 -16.34 11.78 -25.67
C GLU A 174 -14.99 12.47 -25.87
N ARG A 175 -14.97 13.65 -26.52
CA ARG A 175 -13.73 14.40 -26.76
C ARG A 175 -13.10 14.83 -25.45
N HIS A 176 -13.90 15.40 -24.55
CA HIS A 176 -13.47 15.79 -23.21
C HIS A 176 -12.96 14.61 -22.40
N ARG A 177 -13.67 13.46 -22.45
CA ARG A 177 -13.22 12.24 -21.76
C ARG A 177 -11.88 11.73 -22.33
N SER A 178 -11.75 11.65 -23.65
CA SER A 178 -10.52 11.20 -24.32
C SER A 178 -9.34 12.09 -23.96
N ALA A 179 -9.53 13.41 -23.94
CA ALA A 179 -8.48 14.35 -23.57
C ALA A 179 -8.03 14.18 -22.10
N VAL A 180 -8.93 13.80 -21.19
CA VAL A 180 -8.56 13.45 -19.81
C VAL A 180 -7.87 12.09 -19.74
N ILE A 181 -8.31 11.09 -20.51
CA ILE A 181 -7.69 9.77 -20.59
C ILE A 181 -6.24 9.87 -21.08
N GLU A 182 -5.98 10.63 -22.15
CA GLU A 182 -4.63 10.86 -22.68
C GLU A 182 -3.72 11.50 -21.64
N ARG A 183 -4.21 12.52 -20.92
CA ARG A 183 -3.44 13.18 -19.85
C ARG A 183 -3.19 12.26 -18.66
N LEU A 184 -4.15 11.41 -18.29
CA LEU A 184 -3.98 10.38 -17.26
C LEU A 184 -2.95 9.32 -17.69
N ALA A 185 -2.98 8.90 -18.95
CA ALA A 185 -2.01 7.94 -19.49
C ALA A 185 -0.59 8.51 -19.58
N ALA A 186 -0.46 9.81 -19.90
CA ALA A 186 0.81 10.52 -19.92
C ALA A 186 1.39 10.79 -18.52
N ARG A 187 0.55 10.78 -17.48
CA ARG A 187 0.95 10.98 -16.08
C ARG A 187 1.67 9.74 -15.55
N ALA A 188 2.97 9.62 -15.79
CA ALA A 188 3.80 8.60 -15.15
C ALA A 188 3.95 8.89 -13.65
N GLY A 189 3.16 8.23 -12.80
CA GLY A 189 3.27 8.34 -11.34
C GLY A 189 2.60 7.19 -10.56
N PRO A 190 2.97 6.94 -9.30
CA PRO A 190 2.35 5.91 -8.47
C PRO A 190 0.88 6.26 -8.17
N GLY A 191 -0.03 5.32 -8.41
CA GLY A 191 -1.49 5.50 -8.29
C GLY A 191 -2.27 5.21 -9.58
N VAL A 192 -1.57 4.98 -10.70
CA VAL A 192 -2.20 4.60 -11.96
C VAL A 192 -2.43 3.07 -11.99
N VAL A 193 -3.62 2.64 -11.58
CA VAL A 193 -4.24 1.48 -12.23
C VAL A 193 -4.72 2.02 -13.60
N PRO A 194 -4.34 1.42 -14.74
CA PRO A 194 -4.89 1.84 -16.02
C PRO A 194 -6.41 1.75 -15.94
N LEU A 195 -7.12 2.85 -16.18
CA LEU A 195 -8.57 2.79 -16.39
C LEU A 195 -8.82 1.75 -17.49
N PRO A 196 -9.67 0.72 -17.27
CA PRO A 196 -10.11 -0.11 -18.38
C PRO A 196 -10.73 0.81 -19.42
N THR A 197 -10.23 0.76 -20.65
CA THR A 197 -10.91 1.40 -21.78
C THR A 197 -12.33 0.82 -21.84
N ALA A 198 -13.35 1.67 -21.71
CA ALA A 198 -14.72 1.24 -21.93
C ALA A 198 -14.80 0.65 -23.35
N PRO A 199 -15.28 -0.59 -23.53
CA PRO A 199 -15.39 -1.15 -24.87
C PRO A 199 -16.39 -0.31 -25.68
N PRO A 200 -16.16 -0.11 -26.99
CA PRO A 200 -17.13 0.53 -27.85
C PRO A 200 -18.46 -0.21 -27.75
N ARG A 201 -19.56 0.55 -27.72
CA ARG A 201 -20.91 -0.01 -27.62
C ARG A 201 -21.17 -0.92 -28.83
N GLY A 202 -21.26 -2.23 -28.56
CA GLY A 202 -21.70 -3.22 -29.53
C GLY A 202 -20.59 -4.06 -30.16
N SER A 203 -19.97 -4.95 -29.40
CA SER A 203 -19.58 -6.27 -29.90
C SER A 203 -19.22 -7.17 -28.73
N ALA A 204 -20.02 -8.21 -28.50
CA ALA A 204 -19.65 -9.27 -27.58
C ALA A 204 -18.43 -10.01 -28.15
N THR A 205 -17.30 -9.93 -27.49
CA THR A 205 -16.20 -10.87 -27.73
C THR A 205 -15.55 -11.21 -26.41
N ARG A 206 -15.50 -12.52 -26.15
CA ARG A 206 -15.03 -13.15 -24.91
C ARG A 206 -13.55 -12.80 -24.71
N TYR A 207 -13.26 -11.87 -23.82
CA TYR A 207 -11.88 -11.41 -23.55
C TYR A 207 -11.22 -12.34 -22.52
N ARG A 208 -10.21 -13.10 -22.96
CA ARG A 208 -9.32 -13.87 -22.10
C ARG A 208 -8.15 -12.95 -21.71
N ARG A 209 -8.06 -12.53 -20.45
CA ARG A 209 -6.97 -11.65 -19.98
C ARG A 209 -6.01 -12.41 -19.07
N THR A 210 -4.79 -12.62 -19.56
CA THR A 210 -3.60 -12.71 -18.71
C THR A 210 -3.22 -11.28 -18.33
N ALA A 211 -3.24 -10.96 -17.03
CA ALA A 211 -2.83 -9.65 -16.51
C ALA A 211 -1.45 -9.76 -15.83
N PRO A 212 -0.52 -8.82 -16.03
CA PRO A 212 0.65 -8.70 -15.18
C PRO A 212 0.26 -8.05 -13.85
N ARG A 213 0.51 -8.76 -12.75
CA ARG A 213 0.28 -8.30 -11.38
C ARG A 213 1.30 -7.21 -11.00
N THR A 214 0.92 -5.94 -11.03
CA THR A 214 1.63 -4.87 -10.32
C THR A 214 1.03 -4.70 -8.93
N ARG A 215 1.67 -5.33 -7.95
CA ARG A 215 1.31 -5.24 -6.53
C ARG A 215 2.00 -4.02 -5.92
N ALA A 216 1.24 -2.98 -5.61
CA ALA A 216 1.66 -1.99 -4.62
C ALA A 216 1.63 -2.66 -3.23
N LEU A 217 2.80 -2.83 -2.63
CA LEU A 217 2.94 -3.43 -1.30
C LEU A 217 2.85 -2.34 -0.23
N ALA A 218 1.69 -2.24 0.41
CA ALA A 218 1.54 -1.61 1.72
C ALA A 218 0.39 -2.24 2.51
N SER A 219 0.52 -3.51 2.91
CA SER A 219 -0.10 -4.02 4.15
C SER A 219 0.48 -5.38 4.53
N SER A 220 1.07 -5.44 5.72
CA SER A 220 0.94 -6.50 6.72
C SER A 220 0.58 -7.91 6.23
N ALA A 221 1.52 -8.58 5.56
CA ALA A 221 1.57 -10.04 5.48
C ALA A 221 3.01 -10.48 5.74
N HIS A 222 3.21 -11.64 6.35
CA HIS A 222 4.52 -12.22 6.62
C HIS A 222 5.29 -12.54 5.32
N LEU A 223 5.79 -11.52 4.64
CA LEU A 223 6.73 -11.67 3.55
C LEU A 223 8.09 -12.07 4.15
N ARG A 224 8.45 -13.34 3.94
CA ARG A 224 9.81 -13.87 4.15
C ARG A 224 10.83 -13.36 3.13
N ASP A 225 10.47 -12.35 2.32
CA ASP A 225 11.36 -11.64 1.42
C ASP A 225 11.54 -10.21 1.94
N ARG A 226 12.58 -9.99 2.73
CA ARG A 226 12.85 -8.69 3.37
C ARG A 226 13.78 -7.91 2.47
N ARG A 227 13.29 -6.81 1.91
CA ARG A 227 14.06 -5.87 1.09
C ARG A 227 14.26 -4.61 1.89
N VAL A 228 15.49 -4.10 1.96
CA VAL A 228 15.80 -2.89 2.73
C VAL A 228 16.52 -1.89 1.84
N THR A 229 15.79 -0.91 1.36
CA THR A 229 16.38 0.29 0.76
C THR A 229 16.77 1.23 1.90
N GLY A 230 18.04 1.60 2.02
CA GLY A 230 18.55 2.52 3.06
C GLY A 230 18.27 2.04 4.50
N PRO A 231 19.07 1.13 5.08
CA PRO A 231 18.80 0.61 6.42
C PRO A 231 19.01 1.69 7.49
N ALA A 232 17.92 2.08 8.16
CA ALA A 232 18.03 2.89 9.36
C ALA A 232 19.00 2.22 10.37
N PRO A 233 19.86 2.98 11.08
CA PRO A 233 20.78 2.42 12.05
C PRO A 233 20.05 1.60 13.12
N PHE A 234 20.51 0.37 13.35
CA PHE A 234 20.03 -0.51 14.41
C PHE A 234 21.18 -0.94 15.30
N ARG A 235 20.87 -1.54 16.45
CA ARG A 235 21.88 -1.85 17.47
C ARG A 235 23.08 -2.64 16.92
N GLY A 236 24.26 -2.09 17.19
CA GLY A 236 25.58 -2.53 16.78
C GLY A 236 25.98 -2.15 15.35
N VAL A 237 25.20 -1.30 14.67
CA VAL A 237 25.70 -0.45 13.59
C VAL A 237 26.28 0.80 14.26
N LEU A 238 27.59 1.01 14.09
CA LEU A 238 28.38 2.00 14.84
C LEU A 238 28.85 3.25 14.06
N PRO A 239 28.93 3.26 12.71
CA PRO A 239 29.34 4.46 12.00
C PRO A 239 28.43 5.67 12.28
N LEU A 240 29.05 6.83 12.50
CA LEU A 240 28.38 8.12 12.70
C LEU A 240 28.93 9.16 11.69
N PRO A 241 28.61 9.06 10.39
CA PRO A 241 29.06 10.02 9.40
C PRO A 241 28.51 11.42 9.68
N PHE A 242 29.33 12.45 9.42
CA PHE A 242 28.91 13.85 9.58
C PHE A 242 27.62 14.18 8.81
N SER A 243 27.47 13.63 7.60
CA SER A 243 26.26 13.86 6.80
C SER A 243 25.00 13.32 7.48
N ALA A 244 25.05 12.11 8.03
CA ALA A 244 23.93 11.53 8.77
C ALA A 244 23.61 12.34 10.04
N LEU A 245 24.63 12.80 10.77
CA LEU A 245 24.45 13.65 11.95
C LEU A 245 23.82 15.00 11.57
N LYS A 246 24.27 15.63 10.49
CA LYS A 246 23.71 16.89 9.98
C LYS A 246 22.26 16.71 9.52
N SER A 247 21.94 15.63 8.80
CA SER A 247 20.59 15.27 8.38
C SER A 247 19.64 15.03 9.56
N ALA A 248 20.14 14.45 10.65
CA ALA A 248 19.34 14.19 11.86
C ALA A 248 19.25 15.38 12.84
N SER A 249 20.11 16.40 12.68
CA SER A 249 20.19 17.55 13.61
C SER A 249 18.90 18.37 13.77
N PRO A 250 18.02 18.54 12.76
CA PRO A 250 16.74 19.24 12.95
C PRO A 250 15.85 18.58 14.00
N VAL A 251 15.96 17.25 14.14
CA VAL A 251 15.19 16.46 15.11
C VAL A 251 15.96 16.30 16.42
N LEU A 252 17.22 15.86 16.36
CA LEU A 252 18.02 15.50 17.53
C LEU A 252 18.60 16.70 18.29
N GLY A 253 18.70 17.86 17.66
CA GLY A 253 19.25 19.08 18.27
C GLY A 253 18.41 19.65 19.41
N ASN A 254 17.13 19.23 19.52
CA ASN A 254 16.25 19.61 20.62
C ASN A 254 15.59 18.37 21.25
N PRO A 255 15.93 17.98 22.51
CA PRO A 255 15.34 16.83 23.19
C PRO A 255 13.80 16.87 23.29
N ALA A 256 13.18 18.06 23.30
CA ALA A 256 11.73 18.21 23.33
C ALA A 256 11.04 17.67 22.05
N ASN A 257 11.79 17.47 20.97
CA ASN A 257 11.28 16.90 19.73
C ASN A 257 11.00 15.39 19.82
N HIS A 258 11.44 14.70 20.88
CA HIS A 258 11.29 13.24 21.01
C HIS A 258 9.87 12.74 20.73
N ARG A 259 8.84 13.46 21.18
CA ARG A 259 7.41 13.08 20.99
C ARG A 259 6.67 13.98 19.98
N ARG A 260 7.38 14.79 19.20
CA ARG A 260 6.79 15.74 18.26
C ARG A 260 6.92 15.25 16.82
N ALA A 261 6.01 15.73 15.98
CA ALA A 261 6.20 15.72 14.54
C ALA A 261 7.01 16.96 14.16
N VAL A 262 8.17 16.76 13.52
CA VAL A 262 9.10 17.82 13.16
C VAL A 262 9.03 18.04 11.65
N PRO A 263 8.52 19.19 11.17
CA PRO A 263 8.63 19.55 9.76
C PRO A 263 10.07 19.91 9.43
N LEU A 264 10.56 19.46 8.27
CA LEU A 264 11.81 19.94 7.71
C LEU A 264 11.56 21.20 6.88
N THR A 265 12.46 22.17 6.97
CA THR A 265 12.58 23.23 5.98
C THR A 265 13.00 22.66 4.63
N TYR A 266 12.80 23.42 3.55
CA TYR A 266 13.23 23.00 2.22
C TYR A 266 14.75 22.72 2.18
N GLU A 267 15.57 23.55 2.81
CA GLU A 267 17.03 23.39 2.82
C GLU A 267 17.45 22.10 3.56
N GLN A 268 16.77 21.79 4.66
CA GLN A 268 17.00 20.56 5.41
C GLN A 268 16.56 19.33 4.60
N PHE A 269 15.42 19.39 3.92
CA PHE A 269 14.96 18.33 3.04
C PHE A 269 15.88 18.14 1.82
N ARG A 270 16.31 19.23 1.19
CA ARG A 270 17.27 19.21 0.08
C ARG A 270 18.60 18.59 0.49
N TYR A 271 19.04 18.83 1.72
CA TYR A 271 20.27 18.24 2.24
C TYR A 271 20.11 16.75 2.58
N ALA A 272 19.03 16.37 3.26
CA ALA A 272 18.86 15.01 3.80
C ALA A 272 18.29 14.02 2.76
N PHE A 273 17.32 14.44 1.95
CA PHE A 273 16.56 13.58 1.05
C PHE A 273 16.95 13.78 -0.41
N ALA A 274 16.81 15.00 -0.91
CA ALA A 274 16.89 15.32 -2.33
C ALA A 274 18.28 15.83 -2.75
N ASN A 275 19.35 15.31 -2.13
CA ASN A 275 20.67 15.93 -2.26
C ASN A 275 21.32 15.76 -3.64
N ALA A 276 20.91 14.72 -4.36
CA ALA A 276 21.51 14.27 -5.61
C ALA A 276 20.62 14.54 -6.85
N VAL A 277 19.54 15.29 -6.71
CA VAL A 277 18.64 15.69 -7.82
C VAL A 277 18.80 17.18 -8.15
N THR A 278 18.18 17.64 -9.24
CA THR A 278 18.17 19.07 -9.58
C THR A 278 17.40 19.88 -8.53
N GLU A 279 17.56 21.20 -8.52
CA GLU A 279 16.84 22.04 -7.57
C GLU A 279 15.34 22.05 -7.85
N GLU A 280 14.96 22.04 -9.13
CA GLU A 280 13.58 22.00 -9.59
C GLU A 280 12.88 20.72 -9.09
N GLU A 281 13.51 19.57 -9.29
CA GLU A 281 12.99 18.29 -8.83
C GLU A 281 12.97 18.22 -7.31
N ALA A 282 13.98 18.74 -6.62
CA ALA A 282 13.96 18.78 -5.16
C ALA A 282 12.80 19.61 -4.60
N LYS A 283 12.45 20.73 -5.24
CA LYS A 283 11.27 21.55 -4.85
C LYS A 283 9.97 20.80 -5.09
N GLU A 284 9.85 20.11 -6.22
CA GLU A 284 8.70 19.26 -6.52
C GLU A 284 8.55 18.13 -5.49
N LEU A 285 9.64 17.43 -5.19
CA LEU A 285 9.68 16.37 -4.18
C LEU A 285 9.31 16.90 -2.78
N TYR A 286 9.79 18.08 -2.42
CA TYR A 286 9.46 18.73 -1.15
C TYR A 286 7.96 19.07 -1.09
N ALA A 287 7.42 19.73 -2.12
CA ALA A 287 6.01 20.10 -2.17
C ALA A 287 5.07 18.89 -2.17
N THR A 288 5.51 17.77 -2.75
CA THR A 288 4.66 16.58 -2.94
C THR A 288 4.74 15.61 -1.76
N PHE A 289 5.95 15.38 -1.22
CA PHE A 289 6.20 14.28 -0.29
C PHE A 289 6.64 14.71 1.12
N ALA A 290 7.04 15.97 1.33
CA ALA A 290 7.50 16.39 2.65
C ALA A 290 6.31 16.53 3.62
N VAL A 291 6.32 15.70 4.66
CA VAL A 291 5.38 15.76 5.78
C VAL A 291 6.16 15.78 7.10
N PRO A 292 5.61 16.36 8.18
CA PRO A 292 6.24 16.32 9.50
C PRO A 292 6.53 14.88 9.96
N GLY A 293 7.80 14.55 10.17
CA GLY A 293 8.24 13.22 10.62
C GLY A 293 8.25 13.11 12.14
N SER A 294 7.90 11.94 12.68
CA SER A 294 8.00 11.69 14.13
C SER A 294 9.46 11.71 14.59
N GLY A 295 9.74 12.39 15.71
CA GLY A 295 11.07 12.38 16.32
C GLY A 295 11.45 11.04 16.97
N VAL A 296 10.47 10.23 17.39
CA VAL A 296 10.68 8.99 18.15
C VAL A 296 11.69 8.05 17.48
N PRO A 297 11.57 7.69 16.18
CA PRO A 297 12.47 6.74 15.55
C PRO A 297 13.92 7.22 15.48
N LEU A 298 14.16 8.54 15.32
CA LEU A 298 15.52 9.11 15.26
C LEU A 298 16.19 9.07 16.63
N PHE A 299 15.47 9.42 17.71
CA PHE A 299 15.99 9.31 19.08
C PHE A 299 16.26 7.85 19.48
N GLN A 300 15.42 6.92 19.04
CA GLN A 300 15.63 5.49 19.24
C GLN A 300 16.88 4.98 18.51
N ALA A 301 17.08 5.39 17.25
CA ALA A 301 18.28 5.04 16.48
C ALA A 301 19.56 5.64 17.10
N ALA A 302 19.51 6.93 17.50
CA ALA A 302 20.65 7.62 18.10
C ALA A 302 21.11 6.99 19.42
N THR A 303 20.17 6.48 20.24
CA THR A 303 20.45 5.85 21.54
C THR A 303 20.55 4.33 21.48
N ALA A 304 20.39 3.71 20.30
CA ALA A 304 20.28 2.26 20.14
C ALA A 304 21.48 1.47 20.71
N ASN A 305 22.68 2.05 20.67
CA ASN A 305 23.89 1.40 21.17
C ASN A 305 24.14 1.62 22.67
N LEU A 306 23.52 2.64 23.27
CA LEU A 306 23.67 2.99 24.69
C LEU A 306 22.54 2.41 25.56
N ASN A 307 21.36 2.17 24.98
CA ASN A 307 20.21 1.65 25.70
C ASN A 307 20.12 0.09 25.61
N PRO A 308 20.34 -0.64 26.72
CA PRO A 308 20.25 -2.10 26.73
C PRO A 308 18.84 -2.63 26.37
N TRP A 309 17.80 -1.83 26.59
CA TRP A 309 16.39 -2.13 26.30
C TRP A 309 15.88 -1.48 25.01
N THR A 310 16.76 -1.00 24.13
CA THR A 310 16.33 -0.37 22.86
C THR A 310 15.40 -1.27 22.05
N GLN A 311 14.40 -0.65 21.42
CA GLN A 311 13.50 -1.28 20.45
C GLN A 311 14.17 -1.47 19.07
N ALA A 312 15.30 -0.78 18.80
CA ALA A 312 16.05 -0.87 17.55
C ALA A 312 16.95 -2.12 17.49
N LYS A 313 16.40 -3.30 17.81
CA LYS A 313 17.07 -4.61 17.74
C LYS A 313 16.60 -5.37 16.52
N VAL A 314 17.54 -5.94 15.76
CA VAL A 314 17.25 -6.78 14.60
C VAL A 314 17.80 -8.18 14.84
N LYS A 315 16.98 -9.21 14.62
CA LYS A 315 17.40 -10.62 14.61
C LYS A 315 18.18 -10.92 13.33
N SER A 316 19.38 -10.34 13.18
CA SER A 316 20.13 -10.43 11.93
C SER A 316 20.57 -11.85 11.57
N LYS A 317 20.63 -12.77 12.55
CA LYS A 317 21.05 -14.17 12.40
C LYS A 317 19.89 -15.18 12.37
N ASP A 318 18.64 -14.72 12.26
CA ASP A 318 17.47 -15.59 12.19
C ASP A 318 17.51 -16.48 10.92
N PRO A 319 17.65 -17.81 11.01
CA PRO A 319 17.77 -18.66 9.82
C PRO A 319 16.55 -18.60 8.90
N GLU A 320 15.39 -18.18 9.41
CA GLU A 320 14.15 -17.98 8.64
C GLU A 320 14.09 -16.62 7.92
N ARG A 321 15.08 -15.74 8.13
CA ARG A 321 15.24 -14.48 7.38
C ARG A 321 15.72 -14.85 5.97
N GLY A 322 14.76 -14.92 5.05
CA GLY A 322 15.00 -15.14 3.62
C GLY A 322 15.93 -14.10 2.98
N PRO A 323 16.07 -14.15 1.64
CA PRO A 323 16.98 -13.29 0.91
C PRO A 323 16.81 -11.81 1.27
N LEU A 324 17.93 -11.09 1.42
CA LEU A 324 17.95 -9.67 1.75
C LEU A 324 18.83 -8.90 0.76
N LEU A 325 18.23 -7.93 0.09
CA LEU A 325 18.95 -6.91 -0.66
C LEU A 325 18.97 -5.60 0.14
N ILE A 326 20.17 -5.03 0.28
CA ILE A 326 20.40 -3.67 0.76
C ILE A 326 20.71 -2.78 -0.43
N ILE A 327 19.95 -1.70 -0.62
CA ILE A 327 20.25 -0.69 -1.66
C ILE A 327 20.64 0.63 -0.99
N ASP A 328 21.75 1.19 -1.44
CA ASP A 328 22.34 2.46 -0.99
C ASP A 328 22.43 3.43 -2.17
N GLY A 329 22.08 4.70 -1.96
CA GLY A 329 22.41 5.76 -2.89
C GLY A 329 23.82 6.25 -2.61
N GLU A 330 24.70 6.31 -3.61
CA GLU A 330 26.10 6.70 -3.42
C GLU A 330 26.28 8.05 -2.70
N LYS A 331 25.37 8.99 -2.96
CA LYS A 331 25.38 10.34 -2.42
C LYS A 331 24.44 10.50 -1.22
N ASP A 332 23.90 9.42 -0.63
CA ASP A 332 22.95 9.49 0.48
C ASP A 332 23.54 10.19 1.71
N ASN A 333 22.92 11.29 2.13
CA ASN A 333 23.29 12.04 3.34
C ASN A 333 22.56 11.57 4.61
N THR A 334 21.47 10.83 4.50
CA THR A 334 20.67 10.33 5.63
C THR A 334 21.17 8.96 6.09
N VAL A 335 21.37 8.03 5.16
CA VAL A 335 21.96 6.71 5.41
C VAL A 335 23.17 6.50 4.49
N PRO A 336 24.31 7.15 4.76
CA PRO A 336 25.48 7.01 3.89
C PRO A 336 26.02 5.58 3.86
N TRP A 337 26.77 5.26 2.80
CA TRP A 337 27.38 3.94 2.57
C TRP A 337 28.03 3.30 3.81
N ALA A 338 28.68 4.07 4.68
CA ALA A 338 29.28 3.55 5.90
C ALA A 338 28.25 2.82 6.80
N ILE A 339 27.04 3.39 6.95
CA ILE A 339 25.93 2.82 7.73
C ILE A 339 25.34 1.62 6.99
N ALA A 340 25.08 1.74 5.69
CA ALA A 340 24.54 0.65 4.87
C ALA A 340 25.48 -0.57 4.83
N ASN A 341 26.77 -0.35 4.62
CA ASN A 341 27.80 -1.39 4.61
C ASN A 341 28.02 -2.02 5.99
N ALA A 342 27.96 -1.24 7.08
CA ALA A 342 28.01 -1.80 8.43
C ALA A 342 26.79 -2.68 8.74
N SER A 343 25.60 -2.27 8.29
CA SER A 343 24.39 -3.08 8.33
C SER A 343 24.55 -4.37 7.53
N PHE A 344 25.05 -4.28 6.29
CA PHE A 344 25.36 -5.44 5.45
C PHE A 344 26.35 -6.40 6.11
N LYS A 345 27.46 -5.92 6.67
CA LYS A 345 28.46 -6.75 7.37
C LYS A 345 27.87 -7.54 8.54
N LYS A 346 26.80 -7.04 9.16
CA LYS A 346 26.05 -7.76 10.19
C LYS A 346 25.05 -8.75 9.60
N GLN A 347 24.27 -8.31 8.61
CA GLN A 347 23.23 -9.11 7.99
C GLN A 347 23.79 -10.31 7.21
N LYS A 348 24.96 -10.16 6.56
CA LYS A 348 25.63 -11.24 5.81
C LYS A 348 26.12 -12.40 6.67
N ARG A 349 26.06 -12.29 8.00
CA ARG A 349 26.46 -13.37 8.94
C ARG A 349 25.39 -14.47 9.06
N ASN A 350 24.30 -14.35 8.34
CA ASN A 350 23.19 -15.28 8.37
C ASN A 350 23.26 -16.19 7.14
N PRO A 351 22.83 -17.46 7.26
CA PRO A 351 22.85 -18.42 6.16
C PRO A 351 22.08 -17.97 4.91
N GLY A 352 20.99 -17.21 5.06
CA GLY A 352 20.23 -16.68 3.92
C GLY A 352 21.01 -15.65 3.08
N VAL A 353 20.76 -15.63 1.77
CA VAL A 353 21.43 -14.71 0.83
C VAL A 353 21.31 -13.27 1.30
N THR A 354 22.43 -12.54 1.30
CA THR A 354 22.46 -11.12 1.60
C THR A 354 23.33 -10.41 0.57
N GLU A 355 22.75 -9.44 -0.13
CA GLU A 355 23.45 -8.62 -1.10
C GLU A 355 23.36 -7.14 -0.73
N ILE A 356 24.32 -6.36 -1.20
CA ILE A 356 24.29 -4.91 -1.11
C ILE A 356 24.66 -4.32 -2.46
N VAL A 357 23.89 -3.33 -2.92
CA VAL A 357 24.14 -2.58 -4.14
C VAL A 357 24.20 -1.10 -3.80
N LYS A 358 25.22 -0.42 -4.32
CA LYS A 358 25.33 1.03 -4.29
C LYS A 358 25.00 1.57 -5.67
N ILE A 359 24.02 2.46 -5.76
CA ILE A 359 23.59 3.05 -7.02
C ILE A 359 24.32 4.39 -7.19
N PRO A 360 25.11 4.55 -8.27
CA PRO A 360 25.85 5.79 -8.53
C PRO A 360 24.94 7.00 -8.64
N ASP A 361 25.45 8.16 -8.23
CA ASP A 361 24.78 9.46 -8.39
C ASP A 361 23.38 9.59 -7.76
N ARG A 362 22.99 8.71 -6.84
CA ARG A 362 21.68 8.75 -6.16
C ARG A 362 21.80 9.14 -4.70
N GLY A 363 20.81 9.90 -4.21
CA GLY A 363 20.67 10.32 -2.82
C GLY A 363 19.61 9.48 -2.10
N HIS A 364 19.12 9.98 -0.97
CA HIS A 364 18.12 9.25 -0.17
C HIS A 364 16.70 9.24 -0.80
N SER A 365 16.44 10.15 -1.74
CA SER A 365 15.21 10.20 -2.53
C SER A 365 15.06 9.09 -3.56
N LEU A 366 16.03 8.17 -3.68
CA LEU A 366 16.16 7.20 -4.78
C LEU A 366 14.92 6.36 -5.11
N VAL A 367 13.94 6.26 -4.21
CA VAL A 367 12.68 5.52 -4.43
C VAL A 367 11.52 6.37 -4.94
N ILE A 368 11.66 7.69 -4.93
CA ILE A 368 10.63 8.67 -5.32
C ILE A 368 11.12 9.72 -6.32
N ASP A 369 12.43 9.83 -6.56
CA ASP A 369 12.99 10.71 -7.59
C ASP A 369 12.96 10.06 -8.99
N HIS A 370 13.28 10.84 -10.04
CA HIS A 370 13.25 10.41 -11.44
C HIS A 370 14.03 9.11 -11.73
N GLY A 371 14.98 8.75 -10.87
CA GLY A 371 15.79 7.54 -10.96
C GLY A 371 15.20 6.29 -10.36
N TRP A 372 14.00 6.35 -9.76
CA TRP A 372 13.38 5.25 -9.03
C TRP A 372 13.34 3.93 -9.82
N ARG A 373 13.26 4.00 -11.15
CA ARG A 373 13.28 2.81 -12.03
C ARG A 373 14.53 1.97 -11.86
N VAL A 374 15.71 2.58 -11.68
CA VAL A 374 16.97 1.85 -11.46
C VAL A 374 16.90 1.04 -10.17
N VAL A 375 16.30 1.61 -9.11
CA VAL A 375 16.08 0.92 -7.83
C VAL A 375 15.10 -0.23 -8.01
N ALA A 376 14.00 0.01 -8.73
CA ALA A 376 12.98 -0.99 -9.01
C ALA A 376 13.54 -2.17 -9.82
N ASP A 377 14.32 -1.90 -10.87
CA ASP A 377 14.91 -2.93 -11.73
C ASP A 377 16.01 -3.72 -11.00
N THR A 378 16.84 -3.05 -10.19
CA THR A 378 17.83 -3.70 -9.32
C THR A 378 17.13 -4.65 -8.34
N THR A 379 16.04 -4.17 -7.73
CA THR A 379 15.24 -4.97 -6.80
C THR A 379 14.58 -6.14 -7.51
N LEU A 380 13.92 -5.91 -8.64
CA LEU A 380 13.24 -6.95 -9.43
C LEU A 380 14.22 -8.03 -9.90
N SER A 381 15.44 -7.64 -10.30
CA SER A 381 16.50 -8.58 -10.71
C SER A 381 16.98 -9.45 -9.56
N PHE A 382 17.16 -8.90 -8.36
CA PHE A 382 17.46 -9.69 -7.16
C PHE A 382 16.34 -10.68 -6.86
N VAL A 383 15.10 -10.23 -6.93
CA VAL A 383 13.92 -11.02 -6.62
C VAL A 383 13.76 -12.16 -7.60
N ARG A 384 13.92 -11.91 -8.90
CA ARG A 384 13.86 -12.98 -9.90
C ARG A 384 14.91 -14.07 -9.68
N ARG A 385 16.04 -13.77 -9.03
CA ARG A 385 17.09 -14.75 -8.70
C ARG A 385 16.78 -15.58 -7.47
N PHE A 386 16.02 -15.05 -6.50
CA PHE A 386 15.84 -15.69 -5.20
C PHE A 386 14.38 -15.88 -4.76
N ALA A 387 13.43 -15.39 -5.56
CA ALA A 387 12.00 -15.58 -5.49
C ALA A 387 11.55 -16.27 -6.79
N GLN A 388 11.90 -17.55 -6.89
CA GLN A 388 11.16 -18.53 -7.70
C GLN A 388 10.54 -19.55 -6.73
N PRO A 389 9.43 -20.19 -7.11
CA PRO A 389 8.27 -20.49 -6.25
C PRO A 389 8.56 -21.23 -4.93
#